data_AF-A0A3D4UWF3-F1
#
_entry.id   AF-A0A3D4UWF3-F1
#
_cell.length_a   1.000
_cell.length_b   1.000
_cell.length_c   1.000
_cell.angle_alpha   90.00
_cell.angle_beta   90.00
_cell.angle_gamma   90.00
#
_symmetry.space_group_name_H-M   'P 1'
#
loop_
_entity.id
_entity.type
_entity.pdbx_description
1 polymer ?
#
loop_
_entity_poly.entity_id
_entity_poly.type
_entity_poly.pdbx_seq_one_letter_code
_entity_poly.pdbx_strand_id
1 'polypeptide(L)'
;YCLLNSTKALLKFKGVNFNLKHGVSGKRIDKQAKLQNEFIQIKPQGVLSGLCSYFGQQVNQNEPVHTIKDLFYNLPFIHRSFQLTYNSPAAYSELFVPIINPRFVHDKHRKKGWFEFELEKEHSHKRTLTRLQGFSIDRLYDNSEIYTLRRNKVFDWDCKRNIPQGNSFAKFGRYYRNIRKRLNYIYSHEDLWYIKRFDLQNHLIDKHPAILIFAAMHRLSELSRYQPQVLKRHLESSHSWLLTEFINKSMFQFIDVISSEITGHDFRMTGFRK
;
A
#
# COMPACT_ATOMS: atom_id res chain seq x y z
N TYR A 1 16.74 -11.60 -6.51
CA TYR A 1 16.14 -11.63 -7.86
C TYR A 1 14.70 -12.15 -7.90
N CYS A 2 14.15 -12.74 -6.83
CA CYS A 2 12.79 -13.30 -6.84
C CYS A 2 11.71 -12.27 -7.19
N LEU A 3 11.77 -11.05 -6.65
CA LEU A 3 10.79 -10.00 -6.98
C LEU A 3 10.83 -9.61 -8.47
N LEU A 4 12.04 -9.53 -9.06
CA LEU A 4 12.22 -9.27 -10.48
C LEU A 4 11.50 -10.32 -11.34
N ASN A 5 11.72 -11.60 -11.03
CA ASN A 5 11.12 -12.69 -11.80
C ASN A 5 9.61 -12.77 -11.61
N SER A 6 9.12 -12.53 -10.39
CA SER A 6 7.69 -12.48 -10.07
C SER A 6 6.99 -11.36 -10.84
N THR A 7 7.59 -10.17 -10.90
CA THR A 7 7.09 -9.06 -11.73
C THR A 7 7.07 -9.43 -13.21
N LYS A 8 8.13 -10.05 -13.73
CA LYS A 8 8.16 -10.50 -15.14
C LYS A 8 7.03 -11.48 -15.43
N ALA A 9 6.75 -12.41 -14.51
CA ALA A 9 5.65 -13.36 -14.66
C ALA A 9 4.29 -12.65 -14.74
N LEU A 10 4.01 -11.72 -13.82
CA LEU A 10 2.79 -10.91 -13.87
C LEU A 10 2.67 -10.14 -15.20
N LEU A 11 3.71 -9.42 -15.59
CA LEU A 11 3.67 -8.60 -16.80
C LEU A 11 3.48 -9.44 -18.06
N LYS A 12 4.12 -10.62 -18.13
CA LYS A 12 3.91 -11.56 -19.22
C LYS A 12 2.48 -12.12 -19.24
N PHE A 13 1.96 -12.54 -18.09
CA PHE A 13 0.59 -13.05 -17.98
C PHE A 13 -0.46 -12.00 -18.37
N LYS A 14 -0.25 -10.74 -18.00
CA LYS A 14 -1.15 -9.61 -18.31
C LYS A 14 -0.90 -8.98 -19.68
N GLY A 15 0.05 -9.49 -20.46
CA GLY A 15 0.38 -8.95 -21.79
C GLY A 15 0.97 -7.53 -21.77
N VAL A 16 1.59 -7.11 -20.66
CA VAL A 16 2.22 -5.80 -20.54
C VAL A 16 3.65 -5.85 -21.05
N ASN A 17 4.00 -4.97 -21.99
CA ASN A 17 5.35 -4.86 -22.55
C ASN A 17 6.33 -4.25 -21.53
N PHE A 18 7.56 -4.78 -21.49
CA PHE A 18 8.62 -4.25 -20.64
C PHE A 18 10.01 -4.54 -21.21
N ASN A 19 11.00 -3.73 -20.80
CA ASN A 19 12.41 -3.96 -21.08
C ASN A 19 13.05 -4.86 -20.00
N LEU A 20 14.03 -5.70 -20.37
CA LEU A 20 14.68 -6.65 -19.45
C LEU A 20 15.57 -5.99 -18.37
N LYS A 21 15.93 -4.71 -18.53
CA LYS A 21 16.58 -3.91 -17.48
C LYS A 21 15.67 -3.83 -16.24
N HIS A 22 16.24 -3.64 -15.05
CA HIS A 22 15.45 -3.59 -13.83
C HIS A 22 14.50 -2.37 -13.76
N GLY A 23 14.92 -1.23 -14.32
CA GLY A 23 14.12 0.00 -14.33
C GLY A 23 14.17 0.80 -13.02
N VAL A 24 15.26 0.65 -12.27
CA VAL A 24 15.53 1.34 -11.02
C VAL A 24 17.05 1.48 -10.86
N SER A 25 17.49 2.56 -10.22
CA SER A 25 18.90 2.75 -9.86
C SER A 25 19.05 3.28 -8.44
N GLY A 26 20.06 2.80 -7.72
CA GLY A 26 20.44 3.30 -6.41
C GLY A 26 21.64 4.25 -6.43
N LYS A 27 21.63 5.25 -5.56
CA LYS A 27 22.81 6.08 -5.26
C LYS A 27 22.89 6.37 -3.76
N ARG A 28 24.10 6.53 -3.25
CA ARG A 28 24.37 6.99 -1.90
C ARG A 28 25.12 8.33 -1.97
N ILE A 29 24.74 9.29 -1.11
CA ILE A 29 25.35 10.63 -1.11
C ILE A 29 26.35 10.82 0.04
N ASP A 30 26.16 10.13 1.17
CA ASP A 30 26.95 10.35 2.40
C ASP A 30 27.64 9.06 2.88
N LYS A 31 28.78 9.19 3.56
CA LYS A 31 29.56 8.10 4.18
C LYS A 31 28.87 7.52 5.42
N GLN A 32 27.92 8.21 6.05
CA GLN A 32 27.12 7.66 7.17
C GLN A 32 26.03 6.69 6.69
N ALA A 33 25.92 5.52 7.33
CA ALA A 33 24.93 4.49 6.97
C ALA A 33 23.58 4.85 7.62
N LYS A 34 22.79 5.68 6.94
CA LYS A 34 21.43 6.07 7.34
C LYS A 34 20.49 5.87 6.16
N LEU A 35 19.26 5.39 6.41
CA LEU A 35 18.28 5.13 5.36
C LEU A 35 17.91 6.38 4.53
N GLN A 36 18.00 7.57 5.13
CA GLN A 36 17.79 8.85 4.44
C GLN A 36 18.92 9.21 3.45
N ASN A 37 20.07 8.54 3.54
CA ASN A 37 21.23 8.77 2.67
C ASN A 37 21.26 7.77 1.49
N GLU A 38 20.33 6.81 1.46
CA GLU A 38 20.17 5.84 0.39
C GLU A 38 19.05 6.30 -0.55
N PHE A 39 19.42 6.66 -1.77
CA PHE A 39 18.53 7.22 -2.77
C PHE A 39 18.21 6.20 -3.85
N ILE A 40 16.99 6.27 -4.35
CA ILE A 40 16.45 5.43 -5.40
C ILE A 40 15.77 6.30 -6.44
N GLN A 41 16.03 6.01 -7.72
CA GLN A 41 15.34 6.63 -8.83
C GLN A 41 14.66 5.55 -9.67
N ILE A 42 13.35 5.69 -9.87
CA ILE A 42 12.58 4.83 -10.79
C ILE A 42 12.84 5.34 -12.21
N LYS A 43 13.16 4.43 -13.13
CA LYS A 43 13.50 4.78 -14.51
C LYS A 43 12.29 4.59 -15.43
N PRO A 44 12.18 5.36 -16.52
CA PRO A 44 11.06 5.29 -17.46
C PRO A 44 11.04 4.00 -18.31
N GLN A 45 12.05 3.14 -18.19
CA GLN A 45 12.12 1.86 -18.89
C GLN A 45 12.63 0.76 -17.97
N GLY A 46 12.15 -0.46 -18.17
CA GLY A 46 12.57 -1.65 -17.43
C GLY A 46 11.38 -2.41 -16.84
N VAL A 47 11.67 -3.46 -16.08
CA VAL A 47 10.67 -4.31 -15.43
C VAL A 47 9.84 -3.50 -14.40
N LEU A 48 10.48 -2.67 -13.58
CA LEU A 48 9.76 -1.84 -12.61
C LEU A 48 8.87 -0.79 -13.31
N SER A 49 9.32 -0.23 -14.43
CA SER A 49 8.50 0.68 -15.25
C SER A 49 7.27 -0.04 -15.82
N GLY A 50 7.42 -1.27 -16.30
CA GLY A 50 6.28 -2.09 -16.72
C GLY A 50 5.27 -2.34 -15.58
N LEU A 51 5.76 -2.57 -14.35
CA LEU A 51 4.91 -2.70 -13.16
C LEU A 51 4.18 -1.39 -12.82
N CYS A 52 4.87 -0.26 -12.94
CA CYS A 52 4.27 1.06 -12.81
C CYS A 52 3.14 1.26 -13.83
N SER A 53 3.37 0.93 -15.11
CA SER A 53 2.34 1.02 -16.17
C SER A 53 1.17 0.07 -15.91
N TYR A 54 1.41 -1.14 -15.40
CA TYR A 54 0.36 -2.09 -15.01
C TYR A 54 -0.62 -1.49 -13.98
N PHE A 55 -0.09 -0.85 -12.94
CA PHE A 55 -0.92 -0.15 -11.94
C PHE A 55 -1.45 1.21 -12.40
N GLY A 56 -1.26 1.58 -13.67
CA GLY A 56 -1.70 2.86 -14.23
C GLY A 56 -0.93 4.07 -13.71
N GLN A 57 0.30 3.87 -13.24
CA GLN A 57 1.16 4.90 -12.63
C GLN A 57 2.40 5.12 -13.50
N GLN A 58 2.24 5.76 -14.66
CA GLN A 58 3.35 5.99 -15.60
C GLN A 58 4.56 6.69 -14.93
N VAL A 59 5.76 6.36 -15.41
CA VAL A 59 7.01 6.94 -14.93
C VAL A 59 7.50 7.94 -15.96
N ASN A 60 7.64 9.20 -15.54
CA ASN A 60 8.10 10.26 -16.42
C ASN A 60 9.63 10.32 -16.46
N GLN A 61 10.20 11.02 -17.45
CA GLN A 61 11.65 11.21 -17.52
C GLN A 61 12.19 11.97 -16.31
N ASN A 62 11.39 12.88 -15.75
CA ASN A 62 11.72 13.70 -14.58
C ASN A 62 11.17 13.10 -13.27
N GLU A 63 11.08 11.76 -13.18
CA GLU A 63 10.63 11.11 -11.95
C GLU A 63 11.57 11.50 -10.79
N PRO A 64 11.01 11.95 -9.65
CA PRO A 64 11.80 12.38 -8.51
C PRO A 64 12.63 11.24 -7.92
N VAL A 65 13.73 11.62 -7.29
CA VAL A 65 14.55 10.70 -6.51
C VAL A 65 13.96 10.60 -5.11
N HIS A 66 13.87 9.38 -4.59
CA HIS A 66 13.30 9.11 -3.26
C HIS A 66 14.34 8.45 -2.35
N THR A 67 14.22 8.68 -1.04
CA THR A 67 15.07 7.99 -0.07
C THR A 67 14.44 6.65 0.34
N ILE A 68 15.25 5.66 0.78
CA ILE A 68 14.69 4.42 1.36
C ILE A 68 13.78 4.74 2.55
N LYS A 69 14.12 5.77 3.34
CA LYS A 69 13.30 6.21 4.46
C LYS A 69 11.89 6.61 4.02
N ASP A 70 11.77 7.40 2.94
CA ASP A 70 10.46 7.80 2.42
C ASP A 70 9.71 6.63 1.78
N LEU A 71 10.42 5.69 1.14
CA LEU A 71 9.81 4.44 0.66
C LEU A 71 9.19 3.67 1.83
N PHE A 72 9.96 3.45 2.91
CA PHE A 72 9.49 2.71 4.08
C PHE A 72 8.30 3.38 4.78
N TYR A 73 8.30 4.71 4.83
CA TYR A 73 7.16 5.47 5.37
C TYR A 73 5.85 5.19 4.62
N ASN A 74 5.92 4.96 3.31
CA ASN A 74 4.77 4.69 2.44
C ASN A 74 4.41 3.19 2.34
N LEU A 75 5.01 2.32 3.16
CA LEU A 75 4.70 0.88 3.18
C LEU A 75 3.80 0.52 4.38
N PRO A 76 2.59 -0.03 4.13
CA PRO A 76 1.61 -0.29 5.19
C PRO A 76 2.06 -1.37 6.18
N PHE A 77 2.64 -2.47 5.68
CA PHE A 77 3.00 -3.64 6.49
C PHE A 77 4.16 -3.43 7.49
N ILE A 78 4.92 -2.34 7.34
CA ILE A 78 5.95 -1.91 8.30
C ILE A 78 5.60 -0.57 8.97
N HIS A 79 4.38 -0.07 8.80
CA HIS A 79 4.02 1.27 9.26
C HIS A 79 4.24 1.45 10.77
N ARG A 80 3.76 0.50 11.57
CA ARG A 80 3.94 0.52 13.03
C ARG A 80 5.42 0.54 13.41
N SER A 81 6.21 -0.34 12.80
CA SER A 81 7.67 -0.41 13.01
C SER A 81 8.36 0.89 12.62
N PHE A 82 7.91 1.54 11.55
CA PHE A 82 8.40 2.85 11.13
C PHE A 82 8.07 3.93 12.16
N GLN A 83 6.83 4.02 12.63
CA GLN A 83 6.39 5.02 13.61
C GLN A 83 7.10 4.88 14.96
N LEU A 84 7.35 3.64 15.40
CA LEU A 84 8.14 3.36 16.61
C LEU A 84 9.62 3.79 16.46
N THR A 85 10.17 3.61 15.25
CA THR A 85 11.57 3.91 14.94
C THR A 85 11.81 5.41 14.74
N TYR A 86 10.88 6.10 14.06
CA TYR A 86 10.95 7.52 13.76
C TYR A 86 9.82 8.26 14.47
N ASN A 87 9.92 8.38 15.79
CA ASN A 87 8.90 9.00 16.64
C ASN A 87 8.94 10.55 16.59
N SER A 88 8.89 11.12 15.39
CA SER A 88 8.79 12.56 15.18
C SER A 88 7.50 12.88 14.41
N PRO A 89 6.36 13.06 15.11
CA PRO A 89 5.07 13.32 14.49
C PRO A 89 5.05 14.57 13.60
N ALA A 90 5.94 15.54 13.87
CA ALA A 90 6.09 16.77 13.09
C ALA A 90 6.67 16.51 11.70
N ALA A 91 7.57 15.54 11.55
CA ALA A 91 8.19 15.19 10.27
C ALA A 91 7.47 14.01 9.58
N TYR A 92 7.13 12.97 10.33
CA TYR A 92 6.50 11.74 9.84
C TYR A 92 5.26 11.40 10.66
N SER A 93 4.16 12.10 10.37
CA SER A 93 2.85 11.80 10.95
C SER A 93 2.39 10.37 10.61
N GLU A 94 1.52 9.79 11.43
CA GLU A 94 0.86 8.52 11.12
C GLU A 94 0.15 8.59 9.76
N LEU A 95 0.53 7.74 8.81
CA LEU A 95 0.03 7.77 7.43
C LEU A 95 -1.13 6.81 7.19
N PHE A 96 -1.13 5.69 7.91
CA PHE A 96 -2.10 4.63 7.74
C PHE A 96 -2.89 4.44 9.03
N VAL A 97 -4.20 4.36 8.91
CA VAL A 97 -5.10 4.08 10.03
C VAL A 97 -5.64 2.66 9.85
N PRO A 98 -5.57 1.79 10.87
CA PRO A 98 -6.17 0.46 10.82
C PRO A 98 -7.69 0.53 10.71
N ILE A 99 -8.24 -0.36 9.89
CA ILE A 99 -9.69 -0.51 9.70
C ILE A 99 -10.08 -1.99 9.78
N ILE A 100 -11.30 -2.22 10.24
CA ILE A 100 -11.89 -3.53 10.44
C ILE A 100 -13.12 -3.64 9.52
N ASN A 101 -13.41 -4.85 9.05
CA ASN A 101 -14.62 -5.18 8.29
C ASN A 101 -14.91 -4.23 7.10
N PRO A 102 -13.94 -3.91 6.22
CA PRO A 102 -14.20 -3.06 5.07
C PRO A 102 -15.20 -3.74 4.12
N ARG A 103 -16.33 -3.09 3.86
CA ARG A 103 -17.40 -3.66 3.03
C ARG A 103 -18.11 -2.61 2.18
N PHE A 104 -18.70 -3.09 1.08
CA PHE A 104 -19.63 -2.30 0.28
C PHE A 104 -21.06 -2.64 0.68
N VAL A 105 -21.84 -1.62 1.03
CA VAL A 105 -23.24 -1.74 1.44
C VAL A 105 -24.10 -0.98 0.46
N HIS A 106 -25.34 -1.43 0.27
CA HIS A 106 -26.31 -0.72 -0.51
C HIS A 106 -27.68 -0.67 0.15
N ASP A 107 -28.38 0.42 -0.08
CA ASP A 107 -29.76 0.62 0.30
C ASP A 107 -30.66 0.24 -0.89
N LYS A 108 -31.51 -0.77 -0.68
CA LYS A 108 -32.46 -1.27 -1.70
C LYS A 108 -33.53 -0.24 -2.07
N HIS A 109 -33.97 0.57 -1.12
CA HIS A 109 -35.03 1.56 -1.33
C HIS A 109 -34.50 2.79 -2.05
N ARG A 110 -33.34 3.30 -1.60
CA ARG A 110 -32.70 4.48 -2.21
C ARG A 110 -31.95 4.17 -3.50
N LYS A 111 -31.68 2.88 -3.78
CA LYS A 111 -30.84 2.41 -4.89
C LYS A 111 -29.46 3.07 -4.89
N LYS A 112 -28.87 3.20 -3.70
CA LYS A 112 -27.54 3.82 -3.50
C LYS A 112 -26.63 2.84 -2.78
N GLY A 113 -25.37 2.78 -3.19
CA GLY A 113 -24.31 2.05 -2.51
C GLY A 113 -23.21 2.97 -1.98
N TRP A 114 -22.53 2.52 -0.94
CA TRP A 114 -21.35 3.16 -0.37
C TRP A 114 -20.38 2.12 0.20
N PHE A 115 -19.18 2.58 0.51
CA PHE A 115 -18.20 1.83 1.28
C PHE A 115 -18.26 2.24 2.75
N GLU A 116 -18.16 1.26 3.65
CA GLU A 116 -18.07 1.46 5.09
C GLU A 116 -17.05 0.52 5.71
N PHE A 117 -16.58 0.88 6.90
CA PHE A 117 -15.64 0.12 7.70
C PHE A 117 -15.74 0.56 9.17
N GLU A 118 -15.18 -0.25 10.05
CA GLU A 118 -15.06 0.02 11.48
C GLU A 118 -13.63 0.45 11.81
N LEU A 119 -13.46 1.33 12.79
CA LEU A 119 -12.16 1.65 13.36
C LEU A 119 -11.83 0.72 14.53
N GLU A 120 -10.55 0.44 14.75
CA GLU A 120 -10.11 -0.14 16.02
C GLU A 120 -10.47 0.79 17.19
N LYS A 121 -10.63 0.22 18.39
CA LYS A 121 -11.08 0.96 19.58
C LYS A 121 -10.13 2.13 19.90
N GLU A 122 -8.83 1.88 19.77
CA GLU A 122 -7.74 2.84 19.98
C GLU A 122 -7.82 4.02 18.99
N HIS A 123 -8.34 3.77 17.79
CA HIS A 123 -8.47 4.77 16.73
C HIS A 123 -9.86 5.42 16.68
N SER A 124 -10.83 4.92 17.46
CA SER A 124 -12.22 5.39 17.52
C SER A 124 -12.38 6.67 18.36
N HIS A 125 -11.79 7.76 17.87
CA HIS A 125 -11.87 9.07 18.52
C HIS A 125 -11.90 10.23 17.51
N LYS A 126 -12.36 11.41 17.95
CA LYS A 126 -12.64 12.56 17.07
C LYS A 126 -11.43 12.99 16.21
N ARG A 127 -10.21 12.87 16.73
CA ARG A 127 -8.97 13.23 16.00
C ARG A 127 -8.74 12.35 14.77
N THR A 128 -8.99 11.05 14.84
CA THR A 128 -8.90 10.15 13.68
C THR A 128 -9.98 10.47 12.66
N LEU A 129 -11.22 10.70 13.13
CA LEU A 129 -12.34 11.05 12.27
C LEU A 129 -12.06 12.29 11.42
N THR A 130 -11.51 13.36 12.00
CA THR A 130 -11.22 14.59 11.26
C THR A 130 -10.13 14.41 10.20
N ARG A 131 -9.20 13.46 10.41
CA ARG A 131 -8.13 13.12 9.47
C ARG A 131 -8.62 12.28 8.29
N LEU A 132 -9.65 11.47 8.48
CA LEU A 132 -10.21 10.59 7.45
C LEU A 132 -11.16 11.35 6.51
N GLN A 133 -10.60 12.24 5.69
CA GLN A 133 -11.35 13.10 4.79
C GLN A 133 -12.25 12.32 3.80
N GLY A 134 -13.52 12.73 3.74
CA GLY A 134 -14.56 12.13 2.90
C GLY A 134 -15.25 10.92 3.52
N PHE A 135 -15.04 10.69 4.82
CA PHE A 135 -15.79 9.75 5.64
C PHE A 135 -16.53 10.48 6.76
N SER A 136 -17.61 9.89 7.23
CA SER A 136 -18.38 10.38 8.37
C SER A 136 -18.94 9.21 9.15
N ILE A 137 -19.21 9.43 10.44
CA ILE A 137 -19.85 8.42 11.30
C ILE A 137 -21.20 8.05 10.71
N ASP A 138 -21.45 6.75 10.58
CA ASP A 138 -22.77 6.24 10.27
C ASP A 138 -23.60 6.17 11.57
N ARG A 139 -24.61 7.04 11.64
CA ARG A 139 -25.48 7.20 12.81
C ARG A 139 -26.45 6.05 13.03
N LEU A 140 -26.53 5.11 12.08
CA LEU A 140 -27.38 3.92 12.20
C LEU A 140 -26.80 2.88 13.17
N TYR A 141 -25.50 2.93 13.43
CA TYR A 141 -24.81 2.01 14.32
C TYR A 141 -24.60 2.63 15.70
N ASP A 142 -24.42 1.78 16.71
CA ASP A 142 -23.86 2.23 17.97
C ASP A 142 -22.38 2.60 17.77
N ASN A 143 -22.03 3.82 18.13
CA ASN A 143 -20.68 4.37 18.00
C ASN A 143 -20.09 4.74 19.38
N SER A 144 -20.56 4.08 20.44
CA SER A 144 -20.10 4.27 21.82
C SER A 144 -18.64 3.84 22.02
N GLU A 145 -18.28 2.64 21.55
CA GLU A 145 -16.92 2.09 21.68
C GLU A 145 -16.13 2.06 20.37
N ILE A 146 -16.79 1.69 19.26
CA ILE A 146 -16.18 1.51 17.94
C ILE A 146 -16.89 2.43 16.96
N TYR A 147 -16.12 3.23 16.22
CA TYR A 147 -16.69 4.12 15.22
C TYR A 147 -16.87 3.38 13.89
N THR A 148 -18.14 3.30 13.45
CA THR A 148 -18.48 2.85 12.10
C THR A 148 -18.49 4.04 11.16
N LEU A 149 -17.59 4.04 10.18
CA LEU A 149 -17.43 5.12 9.22
C LEU A 149 -17.96 4.71 7.86
N ARG A 150 -18.77 5.59 7.26
CA ARG A 150 -19.22 5.47 5.87
C ARG A 150 -18.58 6.52 4.99
N ARG A 151 -18.36 6.18 3.72
CA ARG A 151 -17.94 7.14 2.70
C ARG A 151 -19.10 8.11 2.41
N ASN A 152 -18.78 9.41 2.34
CA ASN A 152 -19.78 10.44 2.05
C ASN A 152 -20.27 10.39 0.60
N LYS A 153 -19.37 10.01 -0.33
CA LYS A 153 -19.73 9.75 -1.72
C LYS A 153 -20.44 8.39 -1.83
N VAL A 154 -21.56 8.40 -2.55
CA VAL A 154 -22.36 7.23 -2.90
C VAL A 154 -22.32 6.98 -4.42
N PHE A 155 -22.69 5.79 -4.84
CA PHE A 155 -22.91 5.44 -6.24
C PHE A 155 -24.33 4.88 -6.43
N ASP A 156 -24.86 4.97 -7.65
CA ASP A 156 -26.18 4.38 -7.94
C ASP A 156 -26.05 2.87 -8.11
N TRP A 157 -26.90 2.14 -7.40
CA TRP A 157 -26.92 0.70 -7.39
C TRP A 157 -28.35 0.19 -7.46
N ASP A 158 -28.76 -0.29 -8.64
CA ASP A 158 -30.05 -0.93 -8.87
C ASP A 158 -29.82 -2.41 -9.18
N CYS A 159 -30.27 -3.27 -8.28
CA CYS A 159 -30.16 -4.72 -8.37
C CYS A 159 -31.53 -5.37 -8.17
N LYS A 160 -32.33 -5.40 -9.23
CA LYS A 160 -33.61 -6.14 -9.21
C LYS A 160 -33.31 -7.63 -9.08
N ARG A 161 -33.93 -8.29 -8.09
CA ARG A 161 -33.72 -9.73 -7.79
C ARG A 161 -32.24 -10.11 -7.59
N ASN A 162 -31.46 -9.22 -6.97
CA ASN A 162 -30.01 -9.39 -6.76
C ASN A 162 -29.16 -9.47 -8.04
N ILE A 163 -29.72 -9.10 -9.21
CA ILE A 163 -28.99 -9.02 -10.47
C ILE A 163 -28.70 -7.54 -10.75
N PRO A 164 -27.43 -7.09 -10.66
CA PRO A 164 -27.08 -5.69 -10.92
C PRO A 164 -27.22 -5.36 -12.40
N GLN A 165 -27.77 -4.18 -12.70
CA GLN A 165 -27.78 -3.66 -14.07
C GLN A 165 -26.36 -3.30 -14.54
N GLY A 166 -26.09 -3.41 -15.84
CA GLY A 166 -24.77 -3.07 -16.41
C GLY A 166 -24.30 -1.65 -16.09
N ASN A 167 -25.21 -0.66 -16.06
CA ASN A 167 -24.90 0.71 -15.66
C ASN A 167 -24.47 0.80 -14.19
N SER A 168 -25.14 0.08 -13.28
CA SER A 168 -24.77 0.01 -11.87
C SER A 168 -23.40 -0.63 -11.68
N PHE A 169 -23.07 -1.66 -12.46
CA PHE A 169 -21.75 -2.29 -12.44
C PHE A 169 -20.65 -1.29 -12.87
N ALA A 170 -20.87 -0.53 -13.95
CA ALA A 170 -19.93 0.49 -14.40
C ALA A 170 -19.72 1.62 -13.37
N LYS A 171 -20.81 2.07 -12.73
CA LYS A 171 -20.76 3.08 -11.65
C LYS A 171 -20.01 2.56 -10.42
N PHE A 172 -20.28 1.32 -10.01
CA PHE A 172 -19.53 0.64 -8.96
C PHE A 172 -18.06 0.51 -9.33
N GLY A 173 -17.72 0.07 -10.54
CA GLY A 173 -16.33 -0.05 -10.99
C GLY A 173 -15.57 1.28 -10.96
N ARG A 174 -16.21 2.42 -11.28
CA ARG A 174 -15.62 3.76 -11.13
C ARG A 174 -15.45 4.14 -9.66
N TYR A 175 -16.43 3.83 -8.82
CA TYR A 175 -16.38 4.07 -7.38
C TYR A 175 -15.26 3.25 -6.71
N TYR A 176 -15.22 1.95 -6.99
CA TYR A 176 -14.24 0.99 -6.51
C TYR A 176 -12.80 1.42 -6.84
N ARG A 177 -12.52 1.78 -8.10
CA ARG A 177 -11.17 2.23 -8.52
C ARG A 177 -10.68 3.46 -7.75
N ASN A 178 -11.57 4.36 -7.35
CA ASN A 178 -11.20 5.54 -6.58
C ASN A 178 -10.90 5.21 -5.12
N ILE A 179 -11.63 4.27 -4.51
CA ILE A 179 -11.43 3.90 -3.11
C ILE A 179 -10.32 2.88 -2.92
N ARG A 180 -10.12 1.96 -3.87
CA ARG A 180 -9.09 0.92 -3.79
C ARG A 180 -7.67 1.48 -3.66
N LYS A 181 -7.41 2.66 -4.23
CA LYS A 181 -6.14 3.41 -4.06
C LYS A 181 -5.87 3.84 -2.61
N ARG A 182 -6.92 3.95 -1.80
CA ARG A 182 -6.86 4.36 -0.39
C ARG A 182 -6.68 3.17 0.55
N LEU A 183 -7.20 2.02 0.15
CA LEU A 183 -7.21 0.80 0.94
C LEU A 183 -5.96 -0.01 0.66
N ASN A 184 -5.27 -0.41 1.73
CA ASN A 184 -4.06 -1.19 1.68
C ASN A 184 -4.23 -2.43 2.52
N TYR A 185 -4.23 -3.58 1.86
CA TYR A 185 -4.20 -4.87 2.51
C TYR A 185 -2.81 -5.17 3.07
N ILE A 186 -2.75 -5.85 4.21
CA ILE A 186 -1.53 -6.37 4.81
C ILE A 186 -1.65 -7.88 4.88
N TYR A 187 -0.70 -8.57 4.26
CA TYR A 187 -0.60 -10.02 4.30
C TYR A 187 -0.34 -10.49 5.74
N SER A 188 -1.26 -11.28 6.28
CA SER A 188 -1.23 -11.84 7.63
C SER A 188 -2.17 -13.05 7.70
N HIS A 189 -2.17 -13.72 8.85
CA HIS A 189 -3.16 -14.77 9.18
C HIS A 189 -4.58 -14.21 9.32
N GLU A 190 -4.68 -12.92 9.65
CA GLU A 190 -5.93 -12.18 9.80
C GLU A 190 -6.10 -11.17 8.64
N ASP A 191 -7.35 -10.81 8.34
CA ASP A 191 -7.68 -9.83 7.30
C ASP A 191 -7.36 -8.40 7.77
N LEU A 192 -6.07 -8.02 7.73
CA LEU A 192 -5.61 -6.71 8.15
C LEU A 192 -5.68 -5.68 7.02
N TRP A 193 -6.38 -4.58 7.27
CA TRP A 193 -6.59 -3.52 6.29
C TRP A 193 -6.25 -2.17 6.88
N TYR A 194 -5.53 -1.35 6.12
CA TYR A 194 -5.23 0.02 6.43
C TYR A 194 -5.89 0.97 5.42
N ILE A 195 -6.36 2.12 5.90
CA ILE A 195 -6.73 3.24 5.05
C ILE A 195 -5.63 4.31 5.08
N LYS A 196 -5.14 4.71 3.91
CA LYS A 196 -4.16 5.79 3.75
C LYS A 196 -4.82 7.14 3.96
N ARG A 197 -4.20 7.99 4.78
CA ARG A 197 -4.60 9.38 5.00
C ARG A 197 -4.29 10.26 3.79
N PHE A 198 -5.14 11.27 3.57
CA PHE A 198 -5.05 12.21 2.43
C PHE A 198 -4.84 13.66 2.86
N ASP A 199 -4.84 13.94 4.16
CA ASP A 199 -4.60 15.27 4.71
C ASP A 199 -3.11 15.63 4.75
N LEU A 200 -2.22 14.66 4.55
CA LEU A 200 -0.78 14.84 4.54
C LEU A 200 -0.26 15.18 3.15
N GLN A 201 0.84 15.95 3.08
CA GLN A 201 1.51 16.31 1.82
C GLN A 201 2.99 15.91 1.80
N ASN A 202 3.64 15.88 2.97
CA ASN A 202 5.09 15.64 3.08
C ASN A 202 5.45 14.15 3.00
N HIS A 203 6.58 13.85 2.37
CA HIS A 203 7.16 12.50 2.25
C HIS A 203 6.24 11.45 1.58
N LEU A 204 5.17 11.88 0.92
CA LEU A 204 4.25 10.98 0.25
C LEU A 204 4.78 10.56 -1.12
N ILE A 205 4.69 9.27 -1.39
CA ILE A 205 4.97 8.71 -2.71
C ILE A 205 3.66 8.11 -3.25
N ASP A 206 3.15 8.67 -4.35
CA ASP A 206 1.96 8.16 -5.04
C ASP A 206 2.31 7.01 -5.97
N LYS A 207 2.81 5.91 -5.38
CA LYS A 207 3.07 4.64 -6.06
C LYS A 207 2.47 3.48 -5.28
N HIS A 208 2.03 2.45 -5.99
CA HIS A 208 1.51 1.23 -5.40
C HIS A 208 2.56 0.59 -4.48
N PRO A 209 2.19 0.04 -3.30
CA PRO A 209 3.16 -0.54 -2.36
C PRO A 209 4.09 -1.60 -2.98
N ALA A 210 3.61 -2.39 -3.93
CA ALA A 210 4.44 -3.37 -4.65
C ALA A 210 5.62 -2.71 -5.39
N ILE A 211 5.41 -1.55 -6.01
CA ILE A 211 6.46 -0.79 -6.71
C ILE A 211 7.52 -0.33 -5.69
N LEU A 212 7.08 0.16 -4.53
CA LEU A 212 7.96 0.62 -3.46
C LEU A 212 8.77 -0.53 -2.84
N ILE A 213 8.14 -1.68 -2.60
CA ILE A 213 8.81 -2.90 -2.12
C ILE A 213 9.90 -3.32 -3.11
N PHE A 214 9.56 -3.39 -4.41
CA PHE A 214 10.51 -3.76 -5.44
C PHE A 214 11.71 -2.81 -5.45
N ALA A 215 11.44 -1.50 -5.43
CA ALA A 215 12.46 -0.46 -5.50
C ALA A 215 13.41 -0.53 -4.29
N ALA A 216 12.86 -0.64 -3.07
CA ALA A 216 13.65 -0.74 -1.85
C ALA A 216 14.48 -2.04 -1.81
N MET A 217 13.86 -3.18 -2.10
CA MET A 217 14.55 -4.48 -2.11
C MET A 217 15.62 -4.55 -3.19
N HIS A 218 15.38 -3.91 -4.34
CA HIS A 218 16.41 -3.78 -5.37
C HIS A 218 17.65 -3.06 -4.83
N ARG A 219 17.46 -1.92 -4.15
CA ARG A 219 18.57 -1.18 -3.55
C ARG A 219 19.32 -1.98 -2.49
N LEU A 220 18.60 -2.70 -1.63
CA LEU A 220 19.23 -3.60 -0.65
C LEU A 220 20.03 -4.71 -1.33
N SER A 221 19.53 -5.25 -2.45
CA SER A 221 20.26 -6.26 -3.22
C SER A 221 21.54 -5.70 -3.85
N GLU A 222 21.53 -4.45 -4.33
CA GLU A 222 22.74 -3.78 -4.81
C GLU A 222 23.76 -3.59 -3.68
N LEU A 223 23.31 -3.13 -2.50
CA LEU A 223 24.16 -2.97 -1.33
C LEU A 223 24.78 -4.30 -0.91
N SER A 224 24.01 -5.39 -0.90
CA SER A 224 24.52 -6.73 -0.55
C SER A 224 25.62 -7.20 -1.49
N ARG A 225 25.55 -6.86 -2.79
CA ARG A 225 26.49 -7.33 -3.80
C ARG A 225 27.72 -6.46 -3.92
N TYR A 226 27.52 -5.15 -3.97
CA TYR A 226 28.58 -4.20 -4.33
C TYR A 226 29.15 -3.48 -3.11
N GLN A 227 28.40 -3.41 -2.00
CA GLN A 227 28.78 -2.64 -0.81
C GLN A 227 28.38 -3.37 0.50
N PRO A 228 28.77 -4.65 0.70
CA PRO A 228 28.27 -5.46 1.82
C PRO A 228 28.59 -4.86 3.21
N GLN A 229 29.73 -4.18 3.34
CA GLN A 229 30.09 -3.47 4.58
C GLN A 229 29.14 -2.32 4.92
N VAL A 230 28.58 -1.66 3.90
CA VAL A 230 27.58 -0.60 4.10
C VAL A 230 26.25 -1.21 4.54
N LEU A 231 25.84 -2.32 3.93
CA LEU A 231 24.64 -3.06 4.35
C LEU A 231 24.76 -3.52 5.80
N LYS A 232 25.91 -4.09 6.18
CA LYS A 232 26.20 -4.51 7.57
C LYS A 232 25.99 -3.36 8.55
N ARG A 233 26.53 -2.16 8.26
CA ARG A 233 26.33 -0.97 9.10
C ARG A 233 24.87 -0.55 9.22
N HIS A 234 24.05 -0.70 8.17
CA HIS A 234 22.61 -0.44 8.28
C HIS A 234 21.91 -1.46 9.19
N LEU A 235 22.27 -2.74 9.07
CA LEU A 235 21.75 -3.84 9.90
C LEU A 235 22.20 -3.78 11.36
N GLU A 236 23.31 -3.09 11.65
CA GLU A 236 23.82 -2.86 13.02
C GLU A 236 23.41 -1.49 13.59
N SER A 237 22.74 -0.64 12.79
CA SER A 237 22.33 0.70 13.20
C SER A 237 21.15 0.69 14.18
N SER A 238 20.85 1.86 14.77
CA SER A 238 19.67 2.07 15.61
C SER A 238 18.33 1.80 14.91
N HIS A 239 18.30 1.78 13.57
CA HIS A 239 17.10 1.53 12.78
C HIS A 239 17.08 0.10 12.18
N SER A 240 17.96 -0.78 12.66
CA SER A 240 18.11 -2.17 12.20
C SER A 240 16.80 -2.95 12.27
N TRP A 241 16.06 -2.79 13.35
CA TRP A 241 14.75 -3.41 13.56
C TRP A 241 13.78 -3.16 12.39
N LEU A 242 13.67 -1.91 11.93
CA LEU A 242 12.79 -1.53 10.82
C LEU A 242 13.23 -2.20 9.52
N LEU A 243 14.54 -2.24 9.28
CA LEU A 243 15.12 -2.88 8.09
C LEU A 243 14.90 -4.39 8.11
N THR A 244 15.12 -5.04 9.25
CA THR A 244 14.87 -6.48 9.45
C THR A 244 13.40 -6.81 9.24
N GLU A 245 12.48 -6.00 9.79
CA GLU A 245 11.05 -6.17 9.59
C GLU A 245 10.66 -6.06 8.11
N PHE A 246 11.21 -5.08 7.40
CA PHE A 246 11.02 -4.96 5.96
C PHE A 246 11.52 -6.20 5.20
N ILE A 247 12.75 -6.67 5.48
CA ILE A 247 13.34 -7.83 4.80
C ILE A 247 12.47 -9.07 5.02
N ASN A 248 12.03 -9.30 6.25
CA ASN A 248 11.25 -10.49 6.62
C ASN A 248 9.85 -10.49 6.01
N LYS A 249 9.16 -9.34 5.98
CA LYS A 249 7.75 -9.27 5.55
C LYS A 249 7.56 -8.96 4.06
N SER A 250 8.49 -8.21 3.46
CA SER A 250 8.32 -7.68 2.10
C SER A 250 8.16 -8.77 1.04
N MET A 251 8.86 -9.89 1.15
CA MET A 251 8.76 -10.98 0.18
C MET A 251 7.36 -11.59 0.18
N PHE A 252 6.83 -11.95 1.35
CA PHE A 252 5.49 -12.52 1.47
C PHE A 252 4.42 -11.54 0.98
N GLN A 253 4.49 -10.28 1.44
CA GLN A 253 3.57 -9.24 1.00
C GLN A 253 3.61 -9.02 -0.53
N PHE A 254 4.79 -9.05 -1.13
CA PHE A 254 4.94 -8.83 -2.57
C PHE A 254 4.44 -10.02 -3.38
N ILE A 255 4.78 -11.25 -3.00
CA ILE A 255 4.35 -12.46 -3.70
C ILE A 255 2.85 -12.64 -3.61
N ASP A 256 2.25 -12.37 -2.45
CA ASP A 256 0.80 -12.36 -2.28
C ASP A 256 0.14 -11.41 -3.28
N VAL A 257 0.56 -10.14 -3.31
CA VAL A 257 0.04 -9.15 -4.26
C VAL A 257 0.19 -9.62 -5.70
N ILE A 258 1.38 -10.08 -6.10
CA ILE A 258 1.61 -10.53 -7.48
C ILE A 258 0.74 -11.74 -7.84
N SER A 259 0.61 -12.70 -6.93
CA SER A 259 -0.18 -13.91 -7.16
C SER A 259 -1.67 -13.57 -7.26
N SER A 260 -2.17 -12.69 -6.39
CA SER A 260 -3.54 -12.21 -6.43
C SER A 260 -3.85 -11.44 -7.70
N GLU A 261 -2.91 -10.63 -8.19
CA GLU A 261 -3.04 -9.94 -9.47
C GLU A 261 -3.05 -10.92 -10.67
N ILE A 262 -2.24 -11.98 -10.63
CA ILE A 262 -2.24 -13.01 -11.69
C ILE A 262 -3.57 -13.78 -11.70
N THR A 263 -3.99 -14.30 -10.55
CA THR A 263 -5.12 -15.24 -10.48
C THR A 263 -6.48 -14.56 -10.34
N GLY A 264 -6.53 -13.32 -9.84
CA GLY A 264 -7.77 -12.64 -9.48
C GLY A 264 -8.39 -13.13 -8.18
N HIS A 265 -7.66 -13.91 -7.37
CA HIS A 265 -8.10 -14.46 -6.09
C HIS A 265 -7.23 -13.98 -4.95
N ASP A 266 -7.81 -13.80 -3.77
CA ASP A 266 -7.06 -13.50 -2.56
C ASP A 266 -6.51 -14.79 -1.95
N PHE A 267 -5.20 -14.84 -1.71
CA PHE A 267 -4.55 -15.98 -1.06
C PHE A 267 -4.55 -15.77 0.44
N ARG A 268 -5.14 -16.72 1.17
CA ARG A 268 -5.12 -16.71 2.63
C ARG A 268 -4.16 -17.78 3.13
N MET A 269 -3.44 -17.45 4.19
CA MET A 269 -2.75 -18.49 4.96
C MET A 269 -3.78 -19.48 5.48
N THR A 270 -3.50 -20.77 5.36
CA THR A 270 -4.34 -21.81 5.95
C THR A 270 -4.33 -21.63 7.46
N GLY A 271 -5.42 -21.10 8.02
CA GLY A 271 -5.63 -21.06 9.46
C GLY A 271 -6.09 -22.41 9.97
N PHE A 272 -5.61 -22.81 11.15
CA PHE A 272 -6.27 -23.85 11.92
C PHE A 272 -7.53 -23.23 12.53
N ARG A 273 -8.69 -23.88 12.36
CA ARG A 273 -9.90 -23.48 13.09
C ARG A 273 -9.62 -23.62 14.59
N LYS A 274 -9.78 -22.54 15.35
CA LYS A 274 -9.98 -22.64 16.80
C LYS A 274 -11.43 -22.98 17.07
#